data_AF-A0A8X7WLA6-F1
#
_entry.id   AF-A0A8X7WLA6-F1
#
_cell.length_a   1.000
_cell.length_b   1.000
_cell.length_c   1.000
_cell.angle_alpha   90.00
_cell.angle_beta   90.00
_cell.angle_gamma   90.00
#
_symmetry.space_group_name_H-M   'P 1'
#
loop_
_entity.id
_entity.type
_entity.pdbx_description
1 polymer ?
#
loop_
_entity_poly.entity_id
_entity_poly.type
_entity_poly.pdbx_seq_one_letter_code
_entity_poly.pdbx_strand_id
1 'polypeptide(L)'
;MDPNSLLPLSDCIQLPVIDFSDQTLRPGTSEWDKVKANVRKALEDYGCFEALFDKVSTELNKSVFQAVVELFDLPVQTKQRYVSSKPFHGYLNKDLYQSFGIGDANLVEKINDFTEQLWPDHESKRIRYECEVNNFQVYFS
;
A
#
# COMPACT_ATOMS: atom_id res chain seq x y z
N MET A 1 18.70 -25.07 -31.82
CA MET A 1 17.64 -24.54 -30.93
C MET A 1 16.35 -24.60 -31.72
N ASP A 2 15.37 -25.35 -31.23
CA ASP A 2 14.07 -25.49 -31.89
C ASP A 2 13.26 -24.21 -31.68
N PRO A 3 12.81 -23.51 -32.73
CA PRO A 3 11.95 -22.32 -32.59
C PRO A 3 10.58 -22.62 -31.97
N ASN A 4 10.20 -23.89 -31.79
CA ASN A 4 8.96 -24.30 -31.14
C ASN A 4 9.14 -24.69 -29.66
N SER A 5 10.31 -24.47 -29.06
CA SER A 5 10.50 -24.66 -27.60
C SER A 5 10.02 -23.46 -26.76
N LEU A 6 9.32 -22.51 -27.37
CA LEU A 6 8.57 -21.50 -26.63
C LEU A 6 7.39 -22.23 -25.97
N LEU A 7 7.52 -22.49 -24.67
CA LEU A 7 6.38 -22.81 -23.82
C LEU A 7 5.26 -21.82 -24.19
N PRO A 8 4.01 -22.30 -24.37
CA PRO A 8 2.91 -21.42 -24.73
C PRO A 8 2.93 -20.21 -23.81
N LEU A 9 2.89 -19.01 -24.40
CA LEU A 9 2.80 -17.75 -23.67
C LEU A 9 1.59 -17.83 -22.76
N SER A 10 1.88 -18.23 -21.53
CA SER A 10 1.14 -18.02 -20.30
C SER A 10 -0.38 -18.15 -20.44
N ASP A 11 -0.91 -19.26 -19.94
CA ASP A 11 -2.07 -19.11 -19.06
C ASP A 11 -1.73 -17.97 -18.09
N CYS A 12 -2.50 -16.87 -18.14
CA CYS A 12 -2.32 -15.77 -17.22
C CYS A 12 -2.36 -16.37 -15.80
N ILE A 13 -1.26 -16.29 -15.06
CA ILE A 13 -1.20 -16.81 -13.69
C ILE A 13 -2.25 -16.06 -12.88
N GLN A 14 -3.33 -16.75 -12.52
CA GLN A 14 -4.33 -16.22 -11.62
C GLN A 14 -3.81 -16.36 -10.20
N LEU A 15 -3.54 -15.24 -9.53
CA LEU A 15 -3.14 -15.25 -8.14
C LEU A 15 -4.30 -15.73 -7.27
N PRO A 16 -4.02 -16.47 -6.17
CA PRO A 16 -5.02 -16.77 -5.17
C PRO A 16 -5.61 -15.47 -4.61
N VAL A 17 -6.94 -15.37 -4.57
CA VAL A 17 -7.65 -14.32 -3.84
C VAL A 17 -7.98 -14.84 -2.44
N ILE A 18 -7.55 -14.15 -1.41
CA ILE A 18 -7.80 -14.51 -0.01
C ILE A 18 -8.70 -13.44 0.63
N ASP A 19 -9.80 -13.90 1.20
CA ASP A 19 -10.80 -13.03 1.82
C ASP A 19 -10.46 -12.71 3.27
N PHE A 20 -10.31 -11.41 3.56
CA PHE A 20 -10.09 -10.84 4.89
C PHE A 20 -11.28 -10.00 5.37
N SER A 21 -12.41 -10.00 4.66
CA SER A 21 -13.62 -9.25 5.01
C SER A 21 -14.40 -9.84 6.20
N ASP A 22 -14.15 -11.11 6.53
CA ASP A 22 -14.80 -11.77 7.67
C ASP A 22 -14.46 -11.07 8.99
N GLN A 23 -15.43 -10.37 9.58
CA GLN A 23 -15.27 -9.64 10.84
C GLN A 23 -15.09 -10.57 12.05
N THR A 24 -15.37 -11.85 11.90
CA THR A 24 -15.14 -12.89 12.91
C THR A 24 -13.73 -13.46 12.87
N LEU A 25 -12.93 -13.06 11.87
CA LEU A 25 -11.54 -13.48 11.68
C LEU A 25 -10.67 -12.99 12.85
N ARG A 26 -10.47 -13.87 13.85
CA ARG A 26 -9.76 -13.57 15.09
C ARG A 26 -8.77 -14.68 15.45
N PRO A 27 -7.60 -14.35 16.04
CA PRO A 27 -6.65 -15.35 16.50
C PRO A 27 -7.31 -16.42 17.38
N GLY A 28 -7.03 -17.69 17.08
CA GLY A 28 -7.57 -18.84 17.82
C GLY A 28 -8.89 -19.41 17.31
N THR A 29 -9.48 -18.82 16.26
CA THR A 29 -10.66 -19.38 15.57
C THR A 29 -10.25 -20.34 14.45
N SER A 30 -11.14 -21.26 14.07
CA SER A 30 -10.86 -22.20 12.98
C SER A 30 -10.72 -21.50 11.62
N GLU A 31 -11.46 -20.40 11.46
CA GLU A 31 -11.46 -19.50 10.31
C GLU A 31 -10.10 -18.81 10.17
N TRP A 32 -9.54 -18.32 11.29
CA TRP A 32 -8.19 -17.75 11.34
C TRP A 32 -7.11 -18.75 10.93
N ASP A 33 -7.20 -20.00 11.40
CA ASP A 33 -6.24 -21.04 11.03
C ASP A 33 -6.34 -21.40 9.53
N LYS A 34 -7.55 -21.43 8.97
CA LYS A 34 -7.75 -21.62 7.52
C LYS A 34 -7.15 -20.48 6.71
N VAL A 35 -7.42 -19.22 7.06
CA VAL A 35 -6.87 -18.05 6.34
C VAL A 35 -5.34 -18.04 6.41
N LYS A 36 -4.74 -18.29 7.58
CA LYS A 36 -3.27 -18.42 7.70
C LYS A 36 -2.70 -19.52 6.82
N ALA A 37 -3.35 -20.68 6.75
CA ALA A 37 -2.91 -21.78 5.89
C ALA A 37 -2.97 -21.40 4.41
N ASN A 38 -4.03 -20.70 3.99
CA ASN A 38 -4.16 -20.17 2.62
C ASN A 38 -3.08 -19.13 2.30
N VAL A 39 -2.81 -18.19 3.21
CA VAL A 39 -1.75 -17.18 3.05
C VAL A 39 -0.39 -17.85 2.90
N ARG A 40 -0.05 -18.79 3.79
CA ARG A 40 1.21 -19.53 3.70
C ARG A 40 1.33 -20.24 2.35
N LYS A 41 0.31 -20.99 1.96
CA LYS A 41 0.33 -21.74 0.70
C LYS A 41 0.49 -20.82 -0.51
N ALA A 42 -0.20 -19.68 -0.55
CA ALA A 42 -0.06 -18.74 -1.65
C ALA A 42 1.34 -18.11 -1.72
N LEU A 43 1.95 -17.82 -0.57
CA LEU A 43 3.33 -17.35 -0.52
C LEU A 43 4.35 -18.44 -0.93
N GLU A 44 4.11 -19.71 -0.56
CA GLU A 44 4.94 -20.84 -0.96
C GLU A 44 4.86 -21.13 -2.46
N ASP A 45 3.65 -21.12 -3.03
CA ASP A 45 3.39 -21.51 -4.42
C ASP A 45 3.62 -20.35 -5.41
N TYR A 46 3.28 -19.10 -5.03
CA TYR A 46 3.25 -17.93 -5.93
C TYR A 46 4.12 -16.76 -5.46
N GLY A 47 4.54 -16.72 -4.19
CA GLY A 47 5.22 -15.57 -3.60
C GLY A 47 4.32 -14.35 -3.32
N CYS A 48 3.05 -14.37 -3.75
CA CYS A 48 2.07 -13.32 -3.49
C CYS A 48 0.62 -13.84 -3.63
N PHE A 49 -0.33 -12.99 -3.23
CA PHE A 49 -1.77 -13.22 -3.35
C PHE A 49 -2.51 -11.88 -3.43
N GLU A 50 -3.75 -11.91 -3.90
CA GLU A 50 -4.65 -10.77 -3.84
C GLU A 50 -5.45 -10.82 -2.54
N ALA A 51 -5.43 -9.75 -1.76
CA ALA A 51 -6.20 -9.64 -0.52
C ALA A 51 -7.54 -8.94 -0.79
N LEU A 52 -8.65 -9.62 -0.54
CA LEU A 52 -9.98 -9.02 -0.57
C LEU A 52 -10.31 -8.43 0.81
N PHE A 53 -10.72 -7.16 0.83
CA PHE A 53 -11.06 -6.43 2.06
C PHE A 53 -12.24 -5.49 1.79
N ASP A 54 -13.26 -5.52 2.65
CA ASP A 54 -14.52 -4.79 2.47
C ASP A 54 -14.54 -3.40 3.13
N LYS A 55 -13.53 -3.08 3.95
CA LYS A 55 -13.55 -1.84 4.75
C LYS A 55 -13.06 -0.59 4.01
N VAL A 56 -12.58 -0.72 2.77
CA VAL A 56 -12.15 0.44 1.97
C VAL A 56 -13.25 0.80 0.98
N SER A 57 -13.90 1.95 1.20
CA SER A 57 -14.95 2.41 0.29
C SER A 57 -14.39 2.84 -1.07
N THR A 58 -15.19 2.66 -2.12
CA THR A 58 -14.84 3.14 -3.48
C THR A 58 -14.58 4.64 -3.51
N GLU A 59 -15.28 5.41 -2.68
CA GLU A 59 -15.11 6.85 -2.56
C GLU A 59 -13.75 7.22 -1.95
N LEU A 60 -13.33 6.49 -0.90
CA LEU A 60 -12.00 6.65 -0.31
C LEU A 60 -10.90 6.30 -1.33
N ASN A 61 -11.06 5.19 -2.06
CA ASN A 61 -10.12 4.80 -3.13
C ASN A 61 -9.96 5.91 -4.17
N LYS A 62 -11.06 6.45 -4.70
CA LYS A 62 -11.01 7.56 -5.67
C LYS A 62 -10.32 8.79 -5.10
N SER A 63 -10.66 9.15 -3.85
CA SER A 63 -10.07 10.31 -3.17
C SER A 63 -8.57 10.17 -2.99
N VAL A 64 -8.08 8.96 -2.64
CA VAL A 64 -6.65 8.67 -2.50
C VAL A 64 -5.95 8.76 -3.85
N PHE A 65 -6.48 8.15 -4.92
CA PHE A 65 -5.87 8.25 -6.25
C PHE A 65 -5.79 9.70 -6.74
N GLN A 66 -6.84 10.49 -6.53
CA GLN A 66 -6.84 11.92 -6.87
C GLN A 66 -5.79 12.69 -6.06
N ALA A 67 -5.68 12.45 -4.76
CA ALA A 67 -4.68 13.08 -3.90
C ALA A 67 -3.24 12.73 -4.31
N VAL A 68 -2.99 11.50 -4.78
CA VAL A 68 -1.67 11.09 -5.29
C VAL A 68 -1.33 11.85 -6.58
N VAL A 69 -2.29 12.04 -7.49
CA VAL A 69 -2.08 12.86 -8.69
C VAL A 69 -1.74 14.30 -8.30
N GLU A 70 -2.52 14.92 -7.41
CA GLU A 70 -2.27 16.28 -6.90
C GLU A 70 -0.88 16.41 -6.24
N LEU A 71 -0.45 15.39 -5.49
CA LEU A 71 0.88 15.34 -4.86
C LEU A 71 2.01 15.38 -5.89
N PHE A 72 1.92 14.60 -6.97
CA PHE A 72 2.98 14.55 -7.98
C PHE A 72 2.96 15.73 -8.95
N ASP A 73 1.83 16.41 -9.09
CA ASP A 73 1.68 17.67 -9.86
C ASP A 73 2.30 18.89 -9.14
N LEU A 74 2.65 18.77 -7.86
CA LEU A 74 3.37 19.83 -7.14
C LEU A 74 4.70 20.20 -7.83
N PRO A 75 5.13 21.48 -7.73
CA PRO A 75 6.45 21.89 -8.19
C PRO A 75 7.55 21.04 -7.56
N VAL A 76 8.58 20.71 -8.34
CA VAL A 76 9.70 19.87 -7.89
C VAL A 76 10.35 20.44 -6.62
N GLN A 77 10.46 21.76 -6.52
CA GLN A 77 11.01 22.45 -5.36
C GLN A 77 10.17 22.23 -4.10
N THR A 78 8.84 22.14 -4.23
CA THR A 78 7.94 21.82 -3.11
C THR A 78 8.13 20.37 -2.69
N LYS A 79 8.13 19.44 -3.64
CA LYS A 79 8.35 18.01 -3.39
C LYS A 79 9.68 17.74 -2.68
N GLN A 80 10.75 18.45 -3.08
CA GLN A 80 12.08 18.36 -2.48
C GLN A 80 12.18 18.87 -1.04
N ARG A 81 11.17 19.58 -0.51
CA ARG A 81 11.16 20.00 0.91
C ARG A 81 10.97 18.81 1.84
N TYR A 82 10.23 17.80 1.41
CA TYR A 82 9.98 16.62 2.22
C TYR A 82 11.18 15.66 2.16
N VAL A 83 12.05 15.75 3.17
CA VAL A 83 13.28 14.96 3.29
C VAL A 83 13.23 14.04 4.50
N SER A 84 13.93 12.90 4.40
CA SER A 84 14.09 11.98 5.52
C SER A 84 15.52 11.48 5.59
N SER A 85 16.03 11.28 6.81
CA SER A 85 17.29 10.58 7.05
C SER A 85 17.15 9.06 6.94
N LYS A 86 15.92 8.53 6.97
CA LYS A 86 15.67 7.09 6.80
C LYS A 86 15.82 6.72 5.31
N PRO A 87 16.55 5.64 4.96
CA PRO A 87 16.63 5.16 3.59
C PRO A 87 15.24 4.92 2.99
N PHE A 88 15.06 5.27 1.72
CA PHE A 88 13.80 5.11 0.98
C PHE A 88 12.60 5.93 1.49
N HIS A 89 12.84 6.90 2.38
CA HIS A 89 11.82 7.83 2.87
C HIS A 89 12.08 9.25 2.38
N GLY A 90 11.08 10.13 2.48
CA GLY A 90 11.12 11.44 1.85
C GLY A 90 10.75 11.38 0.36
N TYR A 91 10.92 12.50 -0.33
CA TYR A 91 10.81 12.56 -1.78
C TYR A 91 12.05 11.97 -2.45
N LEU A 92 11.84 10.96 -3.29
CA LEU A 92 12.85 10.38 -4.16
C LEU A 92 12.54 10.75 -5.60
N ASN A 93 13.55 11.24 -6.30
CA ASN A 93 13.50 11.49 -7.73
C ASN A 93 14.68 10.77 -8.39
N LYS A 94 14.39 9.69 -9.11
CA LYS A 94 15.32 8.90 -9.90
C LYS A 94 14.93 9.03 -11.37
N ASP A 95 15.86 8.77 -12.28
CA ASP A 95 15.66 9.01 -13.71
C ASP A 95 14.38 8.35 -14.27
N LEU A 96 14.00 7.19 -13.74
CA LEU A 96 12.85 6.41 -14.20
C LEU A 96 11.61 6.52 -13.30
N TYR A 97 11.71 7.06 -12.08
CA TYR A 97 10.58 7.11 -11.15
C TYR A 97 10.71 8.18 -10.07
N GLN A 98 9.57 8.63 -9.59
CA GLN A 98 9.43 9.46 -8.40
C GLN A 98 8.64 8.71 -7.32
N SER A 99 8.97 8.93 -6.06
CA SER A 99 8.22 8.35 -4.94
C SER A 99 8.27 9.21 -3.70
N PHE A 100 7.30 9.00 -2.81
CA PHE A 100 7.30 9.54 -1.46
C PHE A 100 7.23 8.38 -0.46
N GLY A 101 8.14 8.35 0.50
CA GLY A 101 8.07 7.42 1.62
C GLY A 101 7.75 8.17 2.92
N ILE A 102 6.61 7.87 3.53
CA ILE A 102 6.22 8.42 4.83
C ILE A 102 6.51 7.39 5.92
N GLY A 103 7.39 7.75 6.84
CA GLY A 103 7.77 6.87 7.94
C GLY A 103 6.69 6.88 9.02
N ASP A 104 6.36 5.70 9.55
CA ASP A 104 5.38 5.55 10.62
C ASP A 104 4.02 6.18 10.24
N ALA A 105 3.58 5.94 8.99
CA ALA A 105 2.38 6.51 8.39
C ALA A 105 1.06 6.14 9.08
N ASN A 106 1.10 5.21 10.04
CA ASN A 106 -0.01 4.92 10.95
C ASN A 106 -0.15 5.95 12.08
N LEU A 107 0.80 6.87 12.25
CA LEU A 107 0.76 7.94 13.25
C LEU A 107 0.28 9.24 12.61
N VAL A 108 -0.82 9.79 13.14
CA VAL A 108 -1.42 11.06 12.64
C VAL A 108 -0.42 12.21 12.64
N GLU A 109 0.45 12.29 13.64
CA GLU A 109 1.51 13.30 13.70
C GLU A 109 2.44 13.25 12.48
N LYS A 110 2.80 12.04 12.01
CA LYS A 110 3.68 11.87 10.84
C LYS A 110 2.99 12.21 9.53
N ILE A 111 1.69 12.00 9.46
CA ILE A 111 0.87 12.45 8.33
C ILE A 111 0.73 13.98 8.31
N ASN A 112 0.57 14.60 9.48
CA ASN A 112 0.52 16.06 9.59
C ASN A 112 1.87 16.69 9.20
N ASP A 113 2.98 16.17 9.74
CA ASP A 113 4.34 16.62 9.39
C ASP A 113 4.57 16.57 7.86
N PHE A 114 4.10 15.50 7.19
CA PHE A 114 4.19 15.34 5.75
C PHE A 114 3.35 16.39 5.01
N THR A 115 2.11 16.60 5.43
CA THR A 115 1.17 17.49 4.76
C THR A 115 1.58 18.96 4.90
N GLU A 116 2.00 19.37 6.11
CA GLU A 116 2.42 20.75 6.40
C GLU A 116 3.69 21.16 5.63
N GLN A 117 4.63 20.23 5.44
CA GLN A 117 5.85 20.50 4.67
C GLN A 117 5.57 20.76 3.18
N LEU A 118 4.55 20.12 2.62
CA LEU A 118 4.21 20.21 1.20
C LEU A 118 3.18 21.30 0.90
N TRP A 119 2.27 21.59 1.84
CA TRP A 119 1.23 22.61 1.69
C TRP A 119 1.18 23.55 2.90
N PRO A 120 2.20 24.41 3.09
CA PRO A 120 2.26 25.30 4.25
C PRO A 120 1.19 26.41 4.24
N ASP A 121 0.74 26.83 3.06
CA ASP A 121 -0.14 28.00 2.88
C ASP A 121 -1.62 27.64 2.65
N HIS A 122 -1.92 26.35 2.45
CA HIS A 122 -3.31 25.90 2.39
C HIS A 122 -3.75 25.54 3.80
N GLU A 123 -4.87 26.10 4.27
CA GLU A 123 -5.61 25.53 5.41
C GLU A 123 -5.72 24.03 5.13
N SER A 124 -4.95 23.26 5.91
CA SER A 124 -4.63 21.86 5.67
C SER A 124 -5.88 21.17 5.13
N LYS A 125 -5.87 20.75 3.85
CA LYS A 125 -6.90 19.86 3.32
C LYS A 125 -6.79 18.61 4.19
N ARG A 126 -7.49 18.61 5.33
CA ARG A 126 -7.50 17.54 6.31
C ARG A 126 -8.08 16.34 5.59
N ILE A 127 -7.21 15.51 5.03
CA ILE A 127 -7.54 14.14 4.69
C ILE A 127 -7.84 13.52 6.05
N ARG A 128 -9.12 13.52 6.45
CA ARG A 128 -9.56 12.84 7.66
C ARG A 128 -9.43 11.37 7.38
N TYR A 129 -8.36 10.77 7.89
CA TYR A 129 -8.28 9.33 8.04
C TYR A 129 -9.19 8.95 9.22
N GLU A 130 -10.46 8.65 8.95
CA GLU A 130 -11.22 7.73 9.80
C GLU A 130 -11.09 6.34 9.19
N CYS A 131 -9.86 5.81 9.24
CA CYS A 131 -9.62 4.39 9.09
C CYS A 131 -8.92 3.96 10.37
N GLU A 132 -9.63 3.22 11.23
CA GLU A 132 -8.95 2.44 12.25
C GLU A 132 -8.00 1.47 11.53
N VAL A 133 -6.73 1.83 11.44
CA VAL A 133 -5.67 0.91 11.08
C VAL A 133 -5.48 -0.02 12.28
N ASN A 134 -6.42 -0.95 12.45
CA ASN A 134 -6.28 -2.05 13.37
C ASN A 134 -5.17 -2.96 12.81
N ASN A 135 -3.94 -2.70 13.24
CA ASN A 135 -2.78 -3.59 13.23
C ASN A 135 -2.71 -4.60 12.07
N PHE A 136 -2.27 -4.16 10.89
CA PHE A 136 -1.55 -5.05 9.97
C PHE A 136 -0.05 -4.79 10.11
N GLN A 137 0.53 -5.30 11.20
CA GLN A 137 1.96 -5.60 11.22
C GLN A 137 2.13 -7.02 10.66
N VAL A 138 2.53 -7.11 9.39
CA VAL A 138 3.06 -8.38 8.85
C VAL A 138 4.49 -8.49 9.34
N TYR A 139 4.68 -9.07 10.53
CA TYR A 139 5.99 -9.53 10.96
C TYR A 139 6.33 -10.80 10.18
N PHE A 140 7.35 -10.73 9.33
CA PHE A 140 8.08 -11.94 8.94
C PHE A 140 9.00 -12.29 10.12
N SER A 141 8.73 -13.41 10.78
CA SER A 141 9.61 -14.02 11.78
C SER A 141 10.82 -14.66 11.13
#